data_AF-A0A916XWY6-F1
#
_entry.id   AF-A0A916XWY6-F1
#
_cell.length_a   1.000
_cell.length_b   1.000
_cell.length_c   1.000
_cell.angle_alpha   90.00
_cell.angle_beta   90.00
_cell.angle_gamma   90.00
#
_symmetry.space_group_name_H-M   'P 1'
#
loop_
_entity.id
_entity.type
_entity.pdbx_description
1 polymer ?
#
loop_
_entity_poly.entity_id
_entity_poly.type
_entity_poly.pdbx_seq_one_letter_code
_entity_poly.pdbx_strand_id
1 'polypeptide(L)'
;MLVVGVRLRGLGLETVIASAALSLEAAAAHSLSVGMDAIILSDSIEGEARDVGQVHAAIAREIALRDRPFTKPILLLSGGETTVTFGSAPYGRGGRNSTFLLSFALGIQGFHSIHALAADTDGIDGSQANAGAFADGASVMRMRAAGIDAKKKLLGHDSWAAFEAIGDLLTTGPTGTNVNDFRAVMLR
;
A
#
# COMPACT_ATOMS: atom_id res chain seq x y z
N MET A 1 6.89 13.80 -7.02
CA MET A 1 8.31 13.85 -7.45
C MET A 1 9.08 14.82 -6.56
N LEU A 2 9.67 14.33 -5.47
CA LEU A 2 10.59 15.14 -4.66
C LEU A 2 11.99 15.02 -5.30
N VAL A 3 12.44 16.04 -6.03
CA VAL A 3 13.83 16.13 -6.49
C VAL A 3 14.64 16.65 -5.31
N VAL A 4 15.34 15.78 -4.58
CA VAL A 4 16.44 16.26 -3.72
C VAL A 4 17.63 16.57 -4.62
N GLY A 5 17.57 17.72 -5.30
CA GLY A 5 18.63 18.19 -6.18
C GLY A 5 19.77 18.74 -5.35
N VAL A 6 20.91 18.03 -5.30
CA VAL A 6 22.16 18.65 -4.87
C VAL A 6 22.58 19.63 -5.97
N ARG A 7 22.26 20.90 -5.79
CA ARG A 7 22.68 21.98 -6.70
C ARG A 7 24.15 22.29 -6.44
N LEU A 8 25.07 21.61 -7.12
CA LEU A 8 26.46 22.07 -7.20
C LEU A 8 26.46 23.37 -8.00
N ARG A 9 26.72 24.51 -7.34
CA ARG A 9 26.74 25.84 -7.99
C ARG A 9 27.68 25.79 -9.21
N GLY A 10 27.11 25.98 -10.40
CA GLY A 10 27.86 26.30 -11.62
C GLY A 10 27.76 25.33 -12.81
N LEU A 11 27.14 24.15 -12.69
CA LEU A 11 27.16 23.14 -13.77
C LEU A 11 25.82 22.52 -14.21
N GLY A 12 24.67 23.01 -13.73
CA GLY A 12 23.37 22.68 -14.33
C GLY A 12 23.00 21.17 -14.39
N LEU A 13 23.60 20.32 -13.56
CA LEU A 13 23.26 18.91 -13.44
C LEU A 13 22.32 18.72 -12.25
N GLU A 14 21.15 18.14 -12.50
CA GLU A 14 20.20 17.71 -11.47
C GLU A 14 20.27 16.18 -11.36
N THR A 15 20.44 15.67 -10.13
CA THR A 15 20.45 14.22 -9.86
C THR A 15 19.38 13.93 -8.82
N VAL A 16 18.48 13.00 -9.15
CA VAL A 16 17.47 12.49 -8.22
C VAL A 16 18.14 11.45 -7.32
N ILE A 17 18.24 11.72 -6.02
CA ILE A 17 18.86 10.80 -5.05
C ILE A 17 17.83 9.98 -4.25
N ALA A 18 16.55 10.35 -4.31
CA ALA A 18 15.44 9.62 -3.71
C ALA A 18 14.14 9.91 -4.49
N SER A 19 13.36 8.88 -4.81
CA SER A 19 12.05 9.00 -5.47
C SER A 19 11.22 7.73 -5.22
N ALA A 20 9.91 7.81 -5.52
CA ALA A 20 9.02 6.64 -5.49
C ALA A 20 9.58 5.52 -6.39
N ALA A 21 9.99 5.86 -7.62
CA ALA A 21 10.62 4.94 -8.56
C ALA A 21 11.86 4.24 -7.96
N LEU A 22 12.80 5.00 -7.38
CA LEU A 22 14.01 4.41 -6.79
C LEU A 22 13.69 3.47 -5.62
N SER A 23 12.68 3.81 -4.81
CA SER A 23 12.22 2.93 -3.73
C SER A 23 11.62 1.63 -4.26
N LEU A 24 10.83 1.69 -5.34
CA LEU A 24 10.21 0.52 -5.97
C LEU A 24 11.26 -0.35 -6.69
N GLU A 25 12.20 0.26 -7.39
CA GLU A 25 13.32 -0.43 -8.04
C GLU A 25 14.20 -1.15 -7.02
N ALA A 26 14.50 -0.51 -5.88
CA ALA A 26 15.24 -1.14 -4.80
C ALA A 26 14.50 -2.35 -4.21
N ALA A 27 13.18 -2.24 -4.01
CA ALA A 27 12.36 -3.36 -3.55
C ALA A 27 12.29 -4.50 -4.59
N ALA A 28 12.21 -4.17 -5.89
CA ALA A 28 12.23 -5.14 -6.97
C ALA A 28 13.56 -5.90 -7.03
N ALA A 29 14.69 -5.18 -6.93
CA ALA A 29 16.01 -5.79 -6.89
C ALA A 29 16.20 -6.70 -5.66
N HIS A 30 15.68 -6.28 -4.50
CA HIS A 30 15.71 -7.11 -3.30
C HIS A 30 14.85 -8.38 -3.46
N SER A 31 13.63 -8.25 -3.99
CA SER A 31 12.75 -9.39 -4.29
C SER A 31 13.44 -10.42 -5.19
N LEU A 32 14.09 -9.95 -6.26
CA LEU A 32 14.83 -10.82 -7.16
C LEU A 32 16.01 -11.52 -6.45
N SER A 33 16.71 -10.82 -5.55
CA SER A 33 17.81 -11.40 -4.78
C SER A 33 17.38 -12.54 -3.85
N VAL A 34 16.09 -12.60 -3.48
CA VAL A 34 15.50 -13.69 -2.69
C VAL A 34 14.71 -14.69 -3.54
N GLY A 35 14.85 -14.64 -4.87
CA GLY A 35 14.29 -15.63 -5.80
C GLY A 35 12.82 -15.42 -6.17
N MET A 36 12.29 -14.20 -6.01
CA MET A 36 10.93 -13.86 -6.40
C MET A 36 10.93 -12.71 -7.41
N ASP A 37 10.35 -12.96 -8.58
CA ASP A 37 10.20 -11.92 -9.60
C ASP A 37 9.33 -10.78 -9.09
N ALA A 38 9.63 -9.56 -9.55
CA ALA A 38 8.88 -8.37 -9.18
C ALA A 38 8.46 -7.57 -10.41
N ILE A 39 7.22 -7.08 -10.40
CA ILE A 39 6.67 -6.19 -11.42
C ILE A 39 6.28 -4.87 -10.76
N ILE A 40 6.87 -3.78 -11.24
CA ILE A 40 6.42 -2.43 -10.89
C ILE A 40 5.25 -2.08 -11.82
N LEU A 41 4.04 -1.97 -11.27
CA LEU A 41 2.84 -1.61 -12.03
C LEU A 41 2.88 -0.13 -12.44
N SER A 42 3.27 0.74 -11.52
CA SER A 42 3.50 2.18 -11.73
C SER A 42 3.98 2.82 -10.41
N ASP A 43 4.78 3.88 -10.50
CA ASP A 43 5.20 4.74 -9.38
C ASP A 43 4.30 5.99 -9.21
N SER A 44 3.25 6.10 -10.02
CA SER A 44 2.42 7.29 -10.21
C SER A 44 0.92 6.97 -10.19
N ILE A 45 0.51 5.95 -9.42
CA ILE A 45 -0.90 5.63 -9.24
C ILE A 45 -1.57 6.67 -8.35
N GLU A 46 -2.57 7.34 -8.89
CA GLU A 46 -3.40 8.34 -8.23
C GLU A 46 -4.89 7.96 -8.28
N GLY A 47 -5.72 8.67 -7.52
CA GLY A 47 -7.17 8.46 -7.42
C GLY A 47 -7.62 8.09 -6.02
N GLU A 48 -8.90 7.76 -5.89
CA GLU A 48 -9.48 7.40 -4.59
C GLU A 48 -8.92 6.07 -4.09
N ALA A 49 -8.31 6.11 -2.90
CA ALA A 49 -7.59 4.99 -2.30
C ALA A 49 -8.43 3.71 -2.25
N ARG A 50 -9.71 3.85 -1.92
CA ARG A 50 -10.67 2.74 -1.90
C ARG A 50 -10.80 2.07 -3.28
N ASP A 51 -10.95 2.86 -4.33
CA ASP A 51 -11.18 2.34 -5.69
C ASP A 51 -9.91 1.69 -6.23
N VAL A 52 -8.77 2.36 -6.01
CA VAL A 52 -7.45 1.84 -6.36
C VAL A 52 -7.18 0.51 -5.65
N GLY A 53 -7.55 0.38 -4.37
CA GLY A 53 -7.46 -0.87 -3.60
C GLY A 53 -8.31 -2.00 -4.18
N GLN A 54 -9.53 -1.70 -4.61
CA GLN A 54 -10.42 -2.67 -5.26
C GLN A 54 -9.86 -3.16 -6.61
N VAL A 55 -9.30 -2.26 -7.41
CA VAL A 55 -8.66 -2.61 -8.69
C VAL A 55 -7.43 -3.49 -8.47
N HIS A 56 -6.57 -3.15 -7.49
CA HIS A 56 -5.41 -3.98 -7.16
C HIS A 56 -5.82 -5.37 -6.68
N ALA A 57 -6.89 -5.49 -5.89
CA ALA A 57 -7.42 -6.79 -5.48
C ALA A 57 -7.91 -7.63 -6.67
N ALA A 58 -8.52 -7.00 -7.68
CA ALA A 58 -8.93 -7.70 -8.89
C ALA A 58 -7.72 -8.24 -9.68
N ILE A 59 -6.66 -7.45 -9.84
CA ILE A 59 -5.41 -7.88 -10.48
C ILE A 59 -4.78 -9.04 -9.71
N ALA A 60 -4.66 -8.91 -8.39
CA ALA A 60 -4.08 -9.94 -7.53
C ALA A 60 -4.86 -11.25 -7.62
N ARG A 61 -6.20 -11.22 -7.63
CA ARG A 61 -7.03 -12.43 -7.82
C ARG A 61 -6.88 -13.05 -9.20
N GLU A 62 -6.74 -12.25 -10.25
CA GLU A 62 -6.51 -12.78 -11.61
C GLU A 62 -5.23 -13.60 -11.66
N ILE A 63 -4.14 -13.08 -11.06
CA ILE A 63 -2.87 -13.80 -10.94
C ILE A 63 -3.03 -15.02 -10.04
N ALA A 64 -3.68 -14.88 -8.88
CA ALA A 64 -3.86 -15.97 -7.93
C ALA A 64 -4.66 -17.15 -8.51
N LEU A 65 -5.64 -16.89 -9.38
CA LEU A 65 -6.51 -17.91 -9.97
C LEU A 65 -5.99 -18.46 -11.30
N ARG A 66 -5.26 -17.66 -12.08
CA ARG A 66 -5.01 -17.94 -13.50
C ARG A 66 -3.58 -17.73 -13.94
N ASP A 67 -2.68 -17.31 -13.05
CA ASP A 67 -1.27 -17.07 -13.35
C ASP A 67 -1.08 -16.15 -14.58
N ARG A 68 -1.92 -15.12 -14.67
CA ARG A 68 -1.86 -14.08 -15.70
C ARG A 68 -2.24 -12.71 -15.14
N PRO A 69 -1.72 -11.60 -15.72
CA PRO A 69 -0.74 -11.58 -16.81
C PRO A 69 0.68 -12.01 -16.36
N PHE A 70 0.87 -12.29 -15.08
CA PHE A 70 2.12 -12.77 -14.49
C PHE A 70 1.90 -14.09 -13.75
N THR A 71 2.94 -14.90 -13.66
CA THR A 71 2.91 -16.21 -12.98
C THR A 71 3.48 -16.10 -11.58
N LYS A 72 2.89 -16.80 -10.61
CA LYS A 72 3.42 -16.88 -9.23
C LYS A 72 4.68 -17.77 -9.15
N PRO A 73 5.59 -17.54 -8.19
CA PRO A 73 5.56 -16.48 -7.18
C PRO A 73 5.93 -15.11 -7.77
N ILE A 74 5.20 -14.07 -7.38
CA ILE A 74 5.42 -12.71 -7.90
C ILE A 74 5.17 -11.64 -6.82
N LEU A 75 5.97 -10.57 -6.86
CA LEU A 75 5.75 -9.34 -6.12
C LEU A 75 5.26 -8.23 -7.06
N LEU A 76 4.04 -7.75 -6.86
CA LEU A 76 3.57 -6.53 -7.50
C LEU A 76 3.94 -5.34 -6.64
N LEU A 77 4.54 -4.34 -7.25
CA LEU A 77 4.95 -3.10 -6.63
C LEU A 77 4.19 -1.94 -7.26
N SER A 78 3.71 -1.01 -6.45
CA SER A 78 3.21 0.27 -6.94
C SER A 78 3.48 1.40 -5.97
N GLY A 79 3.55 2.61 -6.51
CA GLY A 79 3.66 3.84 -5.75
C GLY A 79 2.73 4.90 -6.32
N GLY A 80 2.85 6.12 -5.83
CA GLY A 80 2.05 7.27 -6.24
C GLY A 80 1.42 7.94 -5.04
N GLU A 81 0.32 8.65 -5.26
CA GLU A 81 -0.32 9.48 -4.24
C GLU A 81 -1.85 9.33 -4.34
N THR A 82 -2.43 8.46 -3.51
CA THR A 82 -3.89 8.31 -3.49
C THR A 82 -4.55 9.33 -2.57
N THR A 83 -5.85 9.57 -2.78
CA THR A 83 -6.65 10.47 -1.95
C THR A 83 -7.75 9.73 -1.20
N VAL A 84 -8.25 10.34 -0.12
CA VAL A 84 -9.48 9.93 0.55
C VAL A 84 -10.38 11.15 0.60
N THR A 85 -11.49 11.09 -0.13
CA THR A 85 -12.50 12.15 -0.10
C THR A 85 -13.44 11.97 1.09
N PHE A 86 -13.52 12.99 1.94
CA PHE A 86 -14.46 13.03 3.06
C PHE A 86 -15.73 13.78 2.69
N GLY A 87 -16.88 13.26 3.13
CA GLY A 87 -18.16 13.98 3.09
C GLY A 87 -18.35 14.92 4.28
N SER A 88 -19.57 15.41 4.46
CA SER A 88 -19.97 16.24 5.61
C SER A 88 -20.30 15.43 6.88
N ALA A 89 -20.40 14.10 6.78
CA ALA A 89 -20.64 13.23 7.91
C ALA A 89 -19.36 13.06 8.77
N PRO A 90 -19.50 12.75 10.07
CA PRO A 90 -18.36 12.37 10.90
C PRO A 90 -17.60 11.18 10.29
N TYR A 91 -16.28 11.25 10.32
CA TYR A 91 -15.38 10.22 9.81
C TYR A 91 -14.48 9.68 10.93
N GLY A 92 -14.02 8.45 10.75
CA GLY A 92 -13.12 7.78 11.67
C GLY A 92 -11.65 8.12 11.45
N ARG A 93 -10.77 7.19 11.85
CA ARG A 93 -9.32 7.36 11.80
C ARG A 93 -8.70 6.53 10.67
N GLY A 94 -7.61 7.05 10.13
CA GLY A 94 -6.82 6.38 9.09
C GLY A 94 -6.20 7.36 8.12
N GLY A 95 -5.71 6.79 7.03
CA GLY A 95 -5.11 7.49 5.90
C GLY A 95 -5.32 6.71 4.61
N ARG A 96 -4.70 7.20 3.55
CA ARG A 96 -4.86 6.66 2.19
C ARG A 96 -4.34 5.24 2.06
N ASN A 97 -3.21 4.90 2.68
CA ASN A 97 -2.60 3.57 2.56
C ASN A 97 -3.43 2.52 3.29
N SER A 98 -3.85 2.79 4.52
CA SER A 98 -4.77 1.92 5.26
C SER A 98 -6.15 1.85 4.60
N THR A 99 -6.66 2.94 4.00
CA THR A 99 -7.93 2.90 3.24
C THR A 99 -7.82 2.03 2.00
N PHE A 100 -6.76 2.21 1.22
CA PHE A 100 -6.41 1.36 0.08
C PHE A 100 -6.36 -0.11 0.51
N LEU A 101 -5.64 -0.40 1.59
CA LEU A 101 -5.38 -1.76 2.02
C LEU A 101 -6.62 -2.44 2.61
N LEU A 102 -7.49 -1.70 3.30
CA LEU A 102 -8.77 -2.25 3.79
C LEU A 102 -9.70 -2.60 2.62
N SER A 103 -9.75 -1.74 1.59
CA SER A 103 -10.50 -2.04 0.36
C SER A 103 -9.91 -3.25 -0.38
N PHE A 104 -8.58 -3.33 -0.45
CA PHE A 104 -7.88 -4.47 -1.02
C PHE A 104 -8.19 -5.77 -0.26
N ALA A 105 -8.10 -5.76 1.07
CA ALA A 105 -8.38 -6.91 1.93
C ALA A 105 -9.82 -7.44 1.77
N LEU A 106 -10.80 -6.55 1.62
CA LEU A 106 -12.18 -6.92 1.28
C LEU A 106 -12.27 -7.62 -0.08
N GLY A 107 -11.48 -7.18 -1.06
CA GLY A 107 -11.44 -7.76 -2.40
C GLY A 107 -10.73 -9.12 -2.48
N ILE A 108 -9.77 -9.40 -1.59
CA ILE A 108 -8.98 -10.65 -1.58
C ILE A 108 -9.37 -11.64 -0.48
N GLN A 109 -10.45 -11.40 0.27
CA GLN A 109 -10.86 -12.28 1.36
C GLN A 109 -10.97 -13.74 0.88
N GLY A 110 -10.30 -14.66 1.58
CA GLY A 110 -10.23 -16.09 1.26
C GLY A 110 -9.06 -16.50 0.35
N PHE A 111 -8.32 -15.56 -0.22
CA PHE A 111 -7.13 -15.84 -1.04
C PHE A 111 -5.87 -15.88 -0.17
N HIS A 112 -5.64 -17.02 0.49
CA HIS A 112 -4.53 -17.21 1.45
C HIS A 112 -3.12 -17.08 0.84
N SER A 113 -2.98 -17.14 -0.48
CA SER A 113 -1.71 -16.93 -1.18
C SER A 113 -1.33 -15.46 -1.34
N ILE A 114 -2.22 -14.52 -1.02
CA ILE A 114 -2.01 -13.09 -1.24
C ILE A 114 -1.70 -12.40 0.09
N HIS A 115 -0.58 -11.68 0.11
CA HIS A 115 -0.14 -10.82 1.21
C HIS A 115 0.18 -9.44 0.67
N ALA A 116 -0.06 -8.39 1.45
CA ALA A 116 0.12 -7.02 1.01
C ALA A 116 0.58 -6.10 2.14
N LEU A 117 1.28 -5.06 1.74
CA LEU A 117 1.69 -3.91 2.53
C LEU A 117 1.35 -2.65 1.74
N ALA A 118 0.81 -1.64 2.43
CA ALA A 118 0.73 -0.28 1.91
C ALA A 118 1.19 0.67 3.01
N ALA A 119 2.10 1.59 2.68
CA ALA A 119 2.68 2.51 3.64
C ALA A 119 3.05 3.85 3.01
N ASP A 120 2.93 4.92 3.78
CA ASP A 120 3.55 6.20 3.51
C ASP A 120 5.02 6.15 3.92
N THR A 121 5.90 6.62 3.05
CA THR A 121 7.34 6.52 3.27
C THR A 121 7.86 7.50 4.30
N ASP A 122 7.09 8.52 4.70
CA ASP A 122 7.42 9.41 5.82
C ASP A 122 7.13 8.81 7.21
N GLY A 123 6.41 7.69 7.24
CA GLY A 123 6.04 6.97 8.45
C GLY A 123 4.68 7.35 9.03
N ILE A 124 3.87 8.17 8.35
CA ILE A 124 2.58 8.68 8.82
C ILE A 124 1.50 8.53 7.74
N ASP A 125 0.54 7.64 7.96
CA ASP A 125 -0.63 7.44 7.11
C ASP A 125 -1.86 8.16 7.67
N GLY A 126 -1.96 9.46 7.35
CA GLY A 126 -3.10 10.30 7.67
C GLY A 126 -3.12 10.76 9.12
N SER A 127 -4.15 10.36 9.87
CA SER A 127 -4.48 10.95 11.17
C SER A 127 -3.81 10.31 12.38
N GLN A 128 -3.04 9.23 12.20
CA GLN A 128 -2.43 8.44 13.29
C GLN A 128 -0.94 8.18 13.01
N ALA A 129 -0.23 7.63 14.01
CA ALA A 129 1.23 7.43 13.96
C ALA A 129 1.69 6.16 13.22
N ASN A 130 0.78 5.41 12.59
CA ASN A 130 1.15 4.28 11.75
C ASN A 130 1.59 4.79 10.38
N ALA A 131 2.57 4.14 9.77
CA ALA A 131 2.96 4.39 8.38
C ALA A 131 1.96 3.80 7.39
N GLY A 132 1.16 2.83 7.84
CA GLY A 132 0.25 2.09 6.99
C GLY A 132 -0.22 0.81 7.69
N ALA A 133 -0.36 -0.28 6.95
CA ALA A 133 -0.78 -1.57 7.49
C ALA A 133 -0.30 -2.75 6.64
N PHE A 134 -0.43 -3.95 7.19
CA PHE A 134 -0.35 -5.22 6.48
C PHE A 134 -1.75 -5.79 6.25
N ALA A 135 -1.90 -6.57 5.17
CA ALA A 135 -3.11 -7.34 4.91
C ALA A 135 -2.79 -8.66 4.21
N ASP A 136 -3.69 -9.62 4.36
CA ASP A 136 -3.66 -10.91 3.69
C ASP A 136 -5.09 -11.41 3.44
N GLY A 137 -5.23 -12.54 2.76
CA GLY A 137 -6.54 -13.15 2.49
C GLY A 137 -7.36 -13.53 3.74
N ALA A 138 -6.75 -13.54 4.94
CA ALA A 138 -7.42 -13.85 6.21
C ALA A 138 -7.74 -12.60 7.05
N SER A 139 -7.29 -11.41 6.67
CA SER A 139 -7.42 -10.19 7.48
C SER A 139 -8.86 -9.85 7.81
N VAL A 140 -9.78 -9.91 6.84
CA VAL A 140 -11.21 -9.66 7.08
C VAL A 140 -11.84 -10.71 8.00
N MET A 141 -11.35 -11.95 7.95
CA MET A 141 -11.78 -13.00 8.90
C MET A 141 -11.32 -12.65 10.32
N ARG A 142 -10.06 -12.22 10.49
CA ARG A 142 -9.54 -11.75 11.79
C ARG A 142 -10.34 -10.56 12.32
N MET A 143 -10.65 -9.59 11.46
CA MET A 143 -11.47 -8.42 11.83
C MET A 143 -12.85 -8.84 12.33
N ARG A 144 -13.51 -9.76 11.60
CA ARG A 144 -14.82 -10.29 12.01
C ARG A 144 -14.74 -11.01 13.36
N ALA A 145 -13.70 -11.82 13.59
CA ALA A 145 -13.49 -12.50 14.86
C ALA A 145 -13.27 -11.52 16.03
N ALA A 146 -12.69 -10.34 15.75
CA ALA A 146 -12.55 -9.24 16.71
C ALA A 146 -13.80 -8.35 16.84
N GLY A 147 -14.93 -8.72 16.21
CA GLY A 147 -16.17 -7.93 16.25
C GLY A 147 -16.17 -6.70 15.34
N ILE A 148 -15.22 -6.60 14.41
CA ILE A 148 -15.11 -5.49 13.46
C ILE A 148 -15.73 -5.86 12.11
N ASP A 149 -16.65 -5.01 11.63
CA ASP A 149 -17.14 -5.04 10.26
C ASP A 149 -16.25 -4.17 9.36
N ALA A 150 -15.37 -4.83 8.61
CA ALA A 150 -14.43 -4.17 7.69
C ALA A 150 -15.11 -3.27 6.65
N LYS A 151 -16.29 -3.64 6.15
CA LYS A 151 -17.02 -2.83 5.17
C LYS A 151 -17.58 -1.56 5.81
N LYS A 152 -18.12 -1.67 7.03
CA LYS A 152 -18.54 -0.48 7.79
C LYS A 152 -17.37 0.43 8.12
N LYS A 153 -16.22 -0.12 8.53
CA LYS A 153 -15.02 0.67 8.80
C LYS A 153 -14.53 1.39 7.56
N LEU A 154 -14.52 0.73 6.39
CA LEU A 154 -14.17 1.38 5.12
C LEU A 154 -15.13 2.51 4.77
N LEU A 155 -16.44 2.30 4.89
CA LEU A 155 -17.46 3.33 4.59
C LEU A 155 -17.45 4.48 5.60
N GLY A 156 -17.04 4.23 6.84
CA GLY A 156 -16.91 5.23 7.89
C GLY A 156 -15.55 5.93 7.92
N HIS A 157 -14.68 5.70 6.93
CA HIS A 157 -13.30 6.20 6.90
C HIS A 157 -12.51 5.90 8.18
N ASP A 158 -12.70 4.70 8.73
CA ASP A 158 -12.10 4.24 9.98
C ASP A 158 -11.20 3.01 9.74
N SER A 159 -10.35 3.07 8.71
CA SER A 159 -9.44 1.99 8.33
C SER A 159 -8.44 1.65 9.43
N TRP A 160 -8.02 2.66 10.20
CA TRP A 160 -7.09 2.47 11.31
C TRP A 160 -7.64 1.52 12.36
N ALA A 161 -8.88 1.75 12.81
CA ALA A 161 -9.51 0.89 13.83
C ALA A 161 -9.71 -0.55 13.35
N ALA A 162 -9.83 -0.76 12.02
CA ALA A 162 -9.94 -2.10 11.47
C ALA A 162 -8.63 -2.89 11.60
N PHE A 163 -7.50 -2.26 11.25
CA PHE A 163 -6.19 -2.90 11.35
C PHE A 163 -5.65 -2.93 12.78
N GLU A 164 -5.96 -1.93 13.61
CA GLU A 164 -5.65 -1.93 15.04
C GLU A 164 -6.23 -3.16 15.73
N ALA A 165 -7.50 -3.46 15.48
CA ALA A 165 -8.22 -4.56 16.13
C ALA A 165 -7.62 -5.95 15.88
N ILE A 166 -6.79 -6.10 14.84
CA ILE A 166 -6.13 -7.35 14.48
C ILE A 166 -4.61 -7.30 14.62
N GLY A 167 -4.05 -6.16 15.08
CA GLY A 167 -2.61 -5.99 15.28
C GLY A 167 -1.79 -5.82 14.00
N ASP A 168 -2.41 -5.45 12.88
CA ASP A 168 -1.76 -5.41 11.55
C ASP A 168 -1.36 -3.98 11.11
N LEU A 169 -1.34 -3.01 12.02
CA LEU A 169 -0.79 -1.68 11.72
C LEU A 169 0.73 -1.75 11.54
N LEU A 170 1.25 -1.04 10.54
CA LEU A 170 2.69 -0.83 10.38
C LEU A 170 3.08 0.46 11.11
N THR A 171 3.99 0.36 12.07
CA THR A 171 4.59 1.52 12.74
C THR A 171 6.09 1.51 12.52
N THR A 172 6.58 2.47 11.76
CA THR A 172 8.03 2.67 11.51
C THR A 172 8.63 3.74 12.41
N GLY A 173 7.79 4.65 12.93
CA GLY A 173 8.24 5.96 13.40
C GLY A 173 8.62 6.88 12.23
N PRO A 174 9.03 8.14 12.50
CA PRO A 174 9.48 9.07 11.47
C PRO A 174 10.70 8.52 10.74
N THR A 175 10.62 8.41 9.41
CA THR A 175 11.70 7.84 8.59
C THR A 175 12.73 8.89 8.15
N GLY A 176 12.36 10.18 8.22
CA GLY A 176 13.20 11.30 7.79
C GLY A 176 13.27 11.51 6.27
N THR A 177 12.44 10.81 5.49
CA THR A 177 12.30 10.97 4.04
C THR A 177 10.84 10.85 3.62
N ASN A 178 10.42 11.48 2.52
CA ASN A 178 9.11 11.27 1.93
C ASN A 178 9.25 11.14 0.41
N VAL A 179 8.94 9.95 -0.10
CA VAL A 179 8.86 9.63 -1.54
C VAL A 179 7.49 9.05 -1.90
N ASN A 180 6.45 9.49 -1.19
CA ASN A 180 5.03 9.14 -1.34
C ASN A 180 4.70 7.69 -0.89
N ASP A 181 3.57 7.15 -1.38
CA ASP A 181 3.09 5.81 -1.04
C ASP A 181 3.99 4.72 -1.62
N PHE A 182 4.23 3.68 -0.82
CA PHE A 182 4.82 2.42 -1.24
C PHE A 182 3.82 1.28 -1.00
N ARG A 183 3.51 0.53 -2.05
CA ARG A 183 2.60 -0.63 -2.01
C ARG A 183 3.28 -1.86 -2.57
N ALA A 184 3.14 -2.96 -1.85
CA ALA A 184 3.69 -4.26 -2.21
C ALA A 184 2.61 -5.33 -2.04
N VAL A 185 2.38 -6.14 -3.08
CA VAL A 185 1.45 -7.28 -3.05
C VAL A 185 2.21 -8.52 -3.50
N MET A 186 2.44 -9.43 -2.56
CA MET A 186 3.10 -10.70 -2.78
C MET A 186 2.06 -11.79 -3.03
N LEU A 187 2.26 -12.58 -4.09
CA LEU A 187 1.46 -13.73 -4.43
C LEU A 187 2.35 -14.98 -4.49
N ARG A 188 1.99 -16.03 -3.74
CA ARG A 188 2.69 -17.31 -3.67
C ARG A 188 1.91 -18.47 -4.26
#